data_AF-A0A7C7M6T6-F1
#
_entry.id   AF-A0A7C7M6T6-F1
#
_cell.length_a   1.000
_cell.length_b   1.000
_cell.length_c   1.000
_cell.angle_alpha   90.00
_cell.angle_beta   90.00
_cell.angle_gamma   90.00
#
_symmetry.space_group_name_H-M   'P 1'
#
loop_
_entity.id
_entity.type
_entity.pdbx_description
1 polymer ?
#
loop_
_entity_poly.entity_id
_entity_poly.type
_entity_poly.pdbx_seq_one_letter_code
_entity_poly.pdbx_strand_id
1 'polypeptide(L)' 'MRIKHLGHVVLYVKDLPTSVQFYADVLGLATYGEIFHGRAALLTSGRTHHELL' A
#
# COMPACT_ATOMS: atom_id res chain seq x y z
N MET A 1 23.87 -12.32 8.11
CA MET A 1 22.92 -11.64 7.21
C MET A 1 22.60 -10.25 7.78
N ARG A 2 22.53 -9.19 6.96
CA ARG A 2 22.20 -7.82 7.43
C ARG A 2 20.99 -7.28 6.67
N ILE A 3 19.96 -6.85 7.41
CA ILE A 3 18.79 -6.16 6.83
C ILE A 3 19.23 -4.78 6.35
N LYS A 4 18.75 -4.38 5.17
CA LYS A 4 19.10 -3.11 4.52
C LYS A 4 17.95 -2.12 4.48
N HIS A 5 16.73 -2.60 4.25
CA HIS A 5 15.54 -1.77 4.10
C HIS A 5 14.32 -2.51 4.64
N LEU A 6 13.28 -1.75 4.98
CA LEU A 6 11.93 -2.27 5.21
C LEU A 6 11.33 -2.72 3.87
N GLY A 7 10.74 -3.91 3.84
CA GLY A 7 10.14 -4.48 2.63
C GLY A 7 8.79 -3.86 2.30
N HIS A 8 7.77 -4.14 3.12
CA HIS A 8 6.43 -3.56 3.03
C HIS A 8 5.80 -3.50 4.43
N VAL A 9 4.72 -2.73 4.56
CA VAL A 9 3.87 -2.67 5.76
C VAL A 9 2.44 -3.06 5.40
N VAL A 10 1.73 -3.64 6.37
CA VAL A 10 0.33 -4.01 6.24
C VAL A 10 -0.47 -3.25 7.29
N LEU A 11 -1.50 -2.52 6.89
CA LEU A 11 -2.32 -1.72 7.80
C LEU A 11 -3.77 -2.20 7.82
N TYR A 12 -4.28 -2.48 9.01
CA TYR A 12 -5.72 -2.65 9.21
C TYR A 12 -6.36 -1.30 9.42
N VAL A 13 -7.21 -0.90 8.47
CA VAL A 13 -7.88 0.39 8.46
C VAL A 13 -9.37 0.23 8.65
N LYS A 14 -10.01 1.24 9.23
CA LYS A 14 -11.46 1.26 9.44
C LYS A 14 -12.22 1.43 8.13
N ASP A 15 -11.69 2.25 7.22
CA ASP A 15 -12.28 2.55 5.92
C ASP A 15 -11.19 2.49 4.83
N LEU A 16 -11.29 1.50 3.96
CA LEU A 16 -10.31 1.26 2.90
C LEU A 16 -10.30 2.38 1.86
N PRO A 17 -11.45 2.82 1.29
CA PRO A 17 -11.45 3.88 0.28
C PRO A 17 -10.81 5.18 0.75
N THR A 18 -11.13 5.65 1.96
CA THR A 18 -10.52 6.86 2.54
C THR A 18 -9.01 6.71 2.68
N SER A 19 -8.54 5.54 3.10
CA SER A 19 -7.11 5.28 3.28
C SER A 19 -6.38 5.24 1.95
N VAL A 20 -6.92 4.52 0.96
CA VAL A 20 -6.36 4.46 -0.40
C VAL A 20 -6.29 5.86 -1.00
N GLN A 21 -7.35 6.65 -0.87
CA GLN A 21 -7.37 8.02 -1.36
C GLN A 21 -6.28 8.88 -0.71
N PHE A 22 -6.09 8.79 0.61
CA PHE A 22 -5.02 9.51 1.28
C PHE A 22 -3.64 9.12 0.74
N TYR A 23 -3.35 7.81 0.66
CA TYR A 23 -2.05 7.34 0.22
C TYR A 23 -1.78 7.62 -1.27
N ALA A 24 -2.82 7.64 -2.10
CA ALA A 24 -2.70 7.98 -3.51
C ALA A 24 -2.62 9.50 -3.75
N ASP A 25 -3.60 10.26 -3.26
CA ASP A 25 -3.76 11.67 -3.63
C ASP A 25 -2.82 12.58 -2.83
N VAL A 26 -2.53 12.23 -1.57
CA VAL A 26 -1.69 13.07 -0.70
C VAL A 26 -0.24 12.61 -0.73
N LEU A 27 0.03 11.31 -0.65
CA LEU A 27 1.40 10.77 -0.65
C LEU A 27 1.92 10.37 -2.04
N GLY A 28 1.06 10.32 -3.06
CA GLY A 28 1.47 10.01 -4.42
C GLY A 28 1.78 8.53 -4.67
N LEU A 29 1.31 7.61 -3.82
CA LEU A 29 1.48 6.18 -4.08
C LEU A 29 0.52 5.73 -5.18
N ALA A 30 1.01 4.89 -6.09
CA ALA A 30 0.16 4.30 -7.11
C ALA A 30 -0.54 3.04 -6.57
N THR A 31 -1.84 2.91 -6.81
CA THR A 31 -2.55 1.65 -6.58
C THR A 31 -2.13 0.63 -7.64
N TYR A 32 -1.51 -0.46 -7.21
CA TYR A 32 -1.07 -1.54 -8.08
C TYR A 32 -2.19 -2.57 -8.32
N GLY A 33 -3.07 -2.76 -7.32
CA GLY A 33 -4.23 -3.63 -7.45
C GLY A 33 -5.00 -3.81 -6.15
N GLU A 34 -6.11 -4.55 -6.22
CA GLU A 34 -6.95 -4.90 -5.08
C GLU A 34 -6.98 -6.42 -4.90
N ILE A 35 -7.09 -6.87 -3.65
CA ILE A 35 -7.19 -8.29 -3.31
C ILE A 35 -8.34 -8.54 -2.32
N PHE A 36 -8.61 -9.82 -2.03
CA PHE A 36 -9.67 -10.26 -1.14
C PHE A 36 -11.06 -9.71 -1.51
N HIS A 37 -11.35 -9.65 -2.81
CA HIS A 37 -12.59 -9.08 -3.35
C HIS A 37 -12.78 -7.61 -2.95
N GLY A 38 -11.73 -6.79 -3.09
CA GLY A 38 -11.77 -5.35 -2.81
C GLY A 38 -11.67 -4.99 -1.33
N ARG A 39 -11.18 -5.91 -0.48
CA ARG A 39 -11.02 -5.66 0.97
C ARG A 39 -9.61 -5.23 1.37
N ALA A 40 -8.66 -5.25 0.44
CA ALA A 40 -7.34 -4.67 0.63
C ALA A 40 -6.82 -4.14 -0.71
N ALA A 41 -5.93 -3.14 -0.64
CA ALA A 41 -5.34 -2.49 -1.79
C ALA A 41 -3.82 -2.52 -1.66
N LEU A 42 -3.13 -2.85 -2.75
CA LEU A 42 -1.68 -2.79 -2.82
C LEU A 42 -1.28 -1.44 -3.39
N LEU A 43 -0.42 -0.72 -2.67
CA LEU A 43 0.10 0.58 -3.09
C LEU A 43 1.63 0.55 -3.16
N THR A 44 2.17 1.30 -4.12
CA THR A 44 3.60 1.36 -4.39
C THR A 44 4.11 2.77 -4.67
N SER A 45 5.36 3.03 -4.29
CA SER A 45 6.11 4.21 -4.76
C SER A 45 6.87 3.96 -6.07
N GLY A 46 6.79 2.74 -6.61
CA GLY A 46 7.53 2.27 -7.79
C GLY A 46 8.90 1.65 -7.47
N ARG A 47 9.32 1.59 -6.20
CA ARG A 47 10.61 0.99 -5.81
C ARG A 47 10.57 -0.53 -5.75
N THR A 48 9.42 -1.10 -5.38
CA THR A 48 9.18 -2.55 -5.28
C THR A 48 7.80 -2.91 -5.83
N HIS A 49 7.42 -4.18 -5.82
CA HIS A 49 6.10 -4.63 -6.29
C HIS A 49 4.94 -3.96 -5.53
N HIS A 50 5.09 -3.80 -4.20
CA HIS A 50 4.30 -2.93 -3.35
C HIS A 50 5.10 -2.63 -2.07
N GLU A 51 4.74 -1.54 -1.41
CA GLU A 51 5.32 -1.14 -0.12
C GLU A 51 4.24 -1.04 0.96
N LEU A 52 2.97 -0.89 0.56
CA LEU A 52 1.83 -0.78 1.45
C LEU A 52 0.72 -1.74 1.00
N LEU A 53 0.13 -2.42 1.97
CA LEU A 53 -1.03 -3.30 1.84
C LEU A 53 -2.10 -2.94 2.87
#